data_AF-A0A258LLD8-F1
#
_entry.id   AF-A0A258LLD8-F1
#
_cell.length_a   1.000
_cell.length_b   1.000
_cell.length_c   1.000
_cell.angle_alpha   90.00
_cell.angle_beta   90.00
_cell.angle_gamma   90.00
#
_symmetry.space_group_name_H-M   'P 1'
#
loop_
_entity.id
_entity.type
_entity.pdbx_description
1 polymer ?
#
loop_
_entity_poly.entity_id
_entity_poly.type
_entity_poly.pdbx_seq_one_letter_code
_entity_poly.pdbx_strand_id
1 'polypeptide(L)'
;MLAMALLIAQQANAAVNTVTAARIWPAQDYTRITLESPKPFVYKMTLLKNPERVVVDVENVELNTVLKSLSEKILSSDPYISQLRVATFKPGVVRLVVDLKTEAKPTVFTLQPAGDYKHRLVLDVYPVADPLMAMLSDMDKATAPVADTAPKEQKAVDSVVFTEE
;
A
#
# COMPACT_ATOMS: atom_id res chain seq x y z
N MET A 1 -4.27 65.86 -8.79
CA MET A 1 -3.19 64.88 -8.56
C MET A 1 -3.76 63.80 -7.65
N LEU A 2 -4.09 62.62 -8.20
CA LEU A 2 -4.64 61.50 -7.43
C LEU A 2 -3.67 60.33 -7.62
N ALA A 3 -2.84 60.05 -6.63
CA ALA A 3 -1.89 58.95 -6.66
C ALA A 3 -2.58 57.69 -6.12
N MET A 4 -2.97 56.80 -7.03
CA MET A 4 -3.50 55.48 -6.73
C MET A 4 -2.32 54.56 -6.38
N ALA A 5 -2.20 54.15 -5.11
CA ALA A 5 -1.15 53.23 -4.66
C ALA A 5 -1.49 51.79 -5.10
N LEU A 6 -0.68 51.24 -6.00
CA LEU A 6 -0.76 49.87 -6.49
C LEU A 6 -0.15 48.93 -5.45
N LEU A 7 -0.99 48.19 -4.71
CA LEU A 7 -0.57 47.14 -3.79
C LEU A 7 -0.15 45.91 -4.60
N ILE A 8 1.15 45.82 -4.93
CA ILE A 8 1.72 44.62 -5.55
C ILE A 8 1.74 43.52 -4.49
N ALA A 9 0.78 42.60 -4.55
CA ALA A 9 0.84 41.36 -3.81
C ALA A 9 2.06 40.57 -4.31
N GLN A 10 3.12 40.52 -3.51
CA GLN A 10 4.23 39.60 -3.75
C GLN A 10 3.68 38.18 -3.61
N GLN A 11 3.37 37.53 -4.73
CA GLN A 11 3.20 36.09 -4.74
C GLN A 11 4.57 35.51 -4.40
N ALA A 12 4.75 35.11 -3.15
CA ALA A 12 5.86 34.27 -2.77
C ALA A 12 5.73 32.98 -3.58
N ASN A 13 6.51 32.86 -4.65
CA ASN A 13 6.76 31.59 -5.30
C ASN A 13 7.46 30.72 -4.25
N ALA A 14 6.67 29.98 -3.47
CA ALA A 14 7.18 28.98 -2.58
C ALA A 14 7.99 28.02 -3.44
N ALA A 15 9.32 28.06 -3.29
CA ALA A 15 10.19 27.25 -4.12
C ALA A 15 9.76 25.78 -4.02
N VAL A 16 9.73 25.10 -5.15
CA VAL A 16 9.34 23.69 -5.25
C VAL A 16 10.11 22.86 -4.22
N ASN A 17 9.41 21.91 -3.59
CA ASN A 17 9.96 20.98 -2.65
C ASN A 17 10.48 19.74 -3.39
N THR A 18 11.79 19.51 -3.32
CA THR A 18 12.43 18.39 -4.01
C THR A 18 12.51 17.19 -3.08
N VAL A 19 11.92 16.07 -3.46
CA VAL A 19 12.06 14.81 -2.73
C VAL A 19 13.49 14.28 -2.91
N THR A 20 14.24 14.21 -1.81
CA THR A 20 15.66 13.82 -1.80
C THR A 20 15.86 12.33 -1.56
N ALA A 21 14.93 11.68 -0.87
CA ALA A 21 14.95 10.23 -0.67
C ALA A 21 13.55 9.64 -0.65
N ALA A 22 13.44 8.39 -1.07
CA ALA A 22 12.21 7.61 -1.01
C ALA A 22 12.53 6.14 -0.69
N ARG A 23 11.83 5.59 0.30
CA ARG A 23 12.06 4.24 0.85
C ARG A 23 10.75 3.46 0.95
N ILE A 24 10.84 2.15 0.82
CA ILE A 24 9.74 1.20 1.02
C ILE A 24 10.23 0.15 2.01
N TRP A 25 9.43 -0.11 3.04
CA TRP A 25 9.65 -1.15 4.04
C TRP A 25 8.46 -2.11 4.00
N PRO A 26 8.57 -3.24 3.30
CA PRO A 26 7.54 -4.27 3.29
C PRO A 26 7.67 -5.17 4.52
N ALA A 27 6.63 -5.25 5.35
CA ALA A 27 6.59 -6.15 6.50
C ALA A 27 5.17 -6.70 6.73
N GLN A 28 5.09 -7.77 7.53
CA GLN A 28 3.83 -8.45 7.80
C GLN A 28 2.88 -7.62 8.67
N ASP A 29 3.40 -6.75 9.52
CA ASP A 29 2.60 -5.84 10.36
C ASP A 29 2.11 -4.62 9.59
N TYR A 30 2.94 -4.06 8.70
CA TYR A 30 2.55 -3.02 7.76
C TYR A 30 3.58 -2.85 6.64
N THR A 31 3.13 -2.32 5.50
CA THR A 31 4.05 -1.75 4.50
C THR A 31 4.16 -0.24 4.69
N ARG A 32 5.38 0.29 4.82
CA ARG A 32 5.66 1.72 4.96
C ARG A 32 6.35 2.28 3.72
N ILE A 33 5.79 3.35 3.17
CA ILE A 33 6.42 4.20 2.17
C ILE A 33 6.82 5.51 2.85
N THR A 34 8.06 5.94 2.67
CA THR A 34 8.56 7.21 3.24
C THR A 34 9.21 8.06 2.17
N LEU A 35 8.76 9.30 2.05
CA LEU A 35 9.40 10.35 1.25
C LEU A 35 10.12 11.32 2.18
N GLU A 36 11.28 11.80 1.79
CA GLU A 36 12.05 12.79 2.53
C GLU A 36 12.33 14.01 1.65
N SER A 37 12.26 15.20 2.24
CA SER A 37 12.56 16.45 1.54
C SER A 37 13.05 17.54 2.51
N PRO A 38 13.73 18.58 2.02
CA PRO A 38 14.24 19.66 2.86
C PRO A 38 13.14 20.59 3.38
N LYS A 39 11.91 20.52 2.87
CA LYS A 39 10.78 21.36 3.32
C LYS A 39 9.59 20.50 3.76
N PRO A 40 8.67 21.03 4.58
CA PRO A 40 7.47 20.30 4.97
C PRO A 40 6.63 19.82 3.77
N PHE A 41 5.95 18.69 3.94
CA PHE A 41 5.01 18.17 2.95
C PHE A 41 3.59 18.66 3.23
N VAL A 42 2.88 19.04 2.16
CA VAL A 42 1.43 19.24 2.16
C VAL A 42 0.85 18.13 1.29
N TYR A 43 -0.17 17.42 1.78
CA TYR A 43 -0.72 16.28 1.06
C TYR A 43 -2.22 16.13 1.28
N LYS A 44 -2.85 15.39 0.37
CA LYS A 44 -4.22 14.92 0.49
C LYS A 44 -4.25 13.41 0.22
N MET A 45 -4.86 12.66 1.14
CA MET A 45 -5.13 11.23 0.96
C MET A 45 -6.57 11.03 0.49
N THR A 46 -6.78 10.10 -0.44
CA THR A 46 -8.09 9.63 -0.88
C THR A 46 -8.07 8.11 -0.99
N LEU A 47 -9.11 7.44 -0.51
CA LEU A 47 -9.31 6.01 -0.66
C LEU A 47 -10.30 5.75 -1.77
N LEU A 48 -9.98 4.81 -2.65
CA LEU A 48 -10.86 4.37 -3.72
C LEU A 48 -11.14 2.88 -3.54
N LYS A 49 -12.38 2.48 -3.80
CA LYS A 49 -12.81 1.09 -3.82
C LYS A 49 -12.95 0.60 -5.25
N ASN A 50 -12.92 -0.71 -5.44
CA ASN A 50 -13.12 -1.40 -6.74
C ASN A 50 -12.13 -0.98 -7.85
N PRO A 51 -10.83 -1.34 -7.78
CA PRO A 51 -10.14 -2.05 -6.70
C PRO A 51 -9.72 -1.12 -5.55
N GLU A 52 -9.32 -1.71 -4.42
CA GLU A 52 -8.80 -0.98 -3.24
C GLU A 52 -7.52 -0.23 -3.59
N ARG A 53 -7.55 1.10 -3.45
CA ARG A 53 -6.43 1.99 -3.76
C ARG A 53 -6.28 3.12 -2.76
N VAL A 54 -5.03 3.45 -2.46
CA VAL A 54 -4.65 4.65 -1.71
C VAL A 54 -4.05 5.66 -2.67
N VAL A 55 -4.64 6.84 -2.74
CA VAL A 55 -4.13 7.94 -3.55
C VAL A 55 -3.61 9.02 -2.62
N VAL A 56 -2.34 9.40 -2.79
CA VAL A 56 -1.72 10.50 -2.05
C VAL A 56 -1.26 11.55 -3.05
N ASP A 57 -1.93 12.70 -3.02
CA ASP A 57 -1.54 13.89 -3.76
C ASP A 57 -0.62 14.72 -2.88
N VAL A 58 0.58 15.03 -3.38
CA VAL A 58 1.60 15.80 -2.67
C VAL A 58 1.81 17.11 -3.38
N GLU A 59 1.51 18.21 -2.69
CA GLU A 59 1.58 19.56 -3.21
C GLU A 59 2.99 20.17 -3.12
N ASN A 60 3.25 21.13 -4.00
CA ASN A 60 4.53 21.81 -4.15
C ASN A 60 5.70 20.85 -4.38
N VAL A 61 5.47 19.72 -5.05
CA VAL A 61 6.50 18.73 -5.40
C VAL A 61 6.51 18.51 -6.91
N GLU A 62 7.70 18.34 -7.47
CA GLU A 62 7.89 17.94 -8.87
C GLU A 62 8.36 16.49 -8.96
N LEU A 63 7.93 15.81 -10.03
CA LEU A 63 8.31 14.44 -10.30
C LEU A 63 9.79 14.36 -10.68
N ASN A 64 10.59 13.68 -9.86
CA ASN A 64 12.01 13.46 -10.10
C ASN A 64 12.36 11.97 -10.19
N THR A 65 13.64 11.66 -10.41
CA THR A 65 14.14 10.27 -10.52
C THR A 65 13.95 9.47 -9.24
N VAL A 66 14.11 10.10 -8.06
CA VAL A 66 13.88 9.47 -6.75
C VAL A 66 12.45 8.96 -6.65
N LEU A 67 11.47 9.79 -7.00
CA LEU A 67 10.06 9.43 -6.99
C LEU A 67 9.70 8.40 -8.06
N LYS A 68 10.26 8.51 -9.27
CA LYS A 68 10.02 7.52 -10.34
C LYS A 68 10.49 6.12 -9.94
N SER A 69 11.64 6.03 -9.26
CA SER A 69 12.23 4.77 -8.81
C SER A 69 11.38 3.99 -7.79
N LEU A 70 10.42 4.65 -7.12
CA LEU A 70 9.55 3.97 -6.16
C LEU A 70 8.74 2.84 -6.79
N SER A 71 8.29 3.03 -8.04
CA SER A 71 7.46 2.04 -8.74
C SER A 71 8.20 0.71 -8.94
N GLU A 72 9.53 0.76 -9.06
CA GLU A 72 10.41 -0.38 -9.26
C GLU A 72 10.81 -1.08 -7.95
N LYS A 73 10.59 -0.42 -6.80
CA LYS A 73 10.96 -0.94 -5.47
C LYS A 73 9.86 -1.77 -4.81
N ILE A 74 8.67 -1.85 -5.40
CA ILE A 74 7.61 -2.73 -4.91
C ILE A 74 7.98 -4.17 -5.25
N LEU A 75 8.09 -4.99 -4.21
CA LEU A 75 8.38 -6.41 -4.35
C LEU A 75 7.09 -7.18 -4.57
N SER A 76 7.11 -8.20 -5.43
CA SER A 76 5.97 -9.11 -5.61
C SER A 76 5.57 -9.79 -4.29
N SER A 77 6.51 -9.95 -3.36
CA SER A 77 6.32 -10.52 -2.03
C SER A 77 5.76 -9.54 -0.98
N ASP A 78 5.53 -8.27 -1.32
CA ASP A 78 4.89 -7.32 -0.40
C ASP A 78 3.48 -7.82 -0.03
N PRO A 79 3.12 -7.96 1.26
CA PRO A 79 1.84 -8.54 1.64
C PRO A 79 0.64 -7.65 1.29
N TYR A 80 0.83 -6.34 1.15
CA TYR A 80 -0.27 -5.37 1.08
C TYR A 80 -0.33 -4.60 -0.23
N ILE A 81 0.81 -4.26 -0.83
CA ILE A 81 0.88 -3.44 -2.04
C ILE A 81 1.08 -4.33 -3.26
N SER A 82 0.21 -4.20 -4.26
CA SER A 82 0.37 -4.88 -5.55
C SER A 82 1.18 -4.05 -6.53
N GLN A 83 0.97 -2.74 -6.55
CA GLN A 83 1.64 -1.82 -7.44
C GLN A 83 1.69 -0.41 -6.85
N LEU A 84 2.75 0.33 -7.16
CA LEU A 84 2.88 1.75 -6.89
C LEU A 84 3.10 2.48 -8.21
N ARG A 85 2.30 3.52 -8.46
CA ARG A 85 2.46 4.42 -9.61
C ARG A 85 2.69 5.83 -9.12
N VAL A 86 3.64 6.53 -9.74
CA VAL A 86 3.97 7.91 -9.40
C VAL A 86 3.98 8.75 -10.65
N ALA A 87 3.20 9.83 -10.67
CA ALA A 87 3.09 10.71 -11.82
C ALA A 87 2.80 12.16 -11.42
N THR A 88 3.13 13.11 -12.29
CA THR A 88 2.63 14.48 -12.17
C THR A 88 1.12 14.48 -12.41
N PHE A 89 0.33 14.87 -11.42
CA PHE A 89 -1.13 14.96 -11.55
C PHE A 89 -1.58 16.28 -12.16
N LYS A 90 -0.96 17.37 -11.71
CA LYS A 90 -1.10 18.72 -12.25
C LYS A 90 0.17 19.51 -11.91
N PRO A 91 0.40 20.72 -12.49
CA PRO A 91 1.55 21.53 -12.13
C PRO A 91 1.68 21.70 -10.61
N GLY A 92 2.86 21.39 -10.08
CA GLY A 92 3.16 21.44 -8.64
C GLY A 92 2.53 20.33 -7.79
N VAL A 93 1.89 19.31 -8.37
CA VAL A 93 1.33 18.17 -7.60
C VAL A 93 1.76 16.85 -8.20
N VAL A 94 2.45 16.05 -7.39
CA VAL A 94 2.75 14.64 -7.68
C VAL A 94 1.71 13.77 -7.01
N ARG A 95 1.18 12.79 -7.75
CA ARG A 95 0.26 11.78 -7.24
C ARG A 95 0.96 10.44 -7.12
N LEU A 96 0.85 9.84 -5.95
CA LEU A 96 1.16 8.45 -5.68
C LEU A 96 -0.17 7.68 -5.70
N VAL A 97 -0.25 6.64 -6.53
CA VAL A 97 -1.37 5.70 -6.55
C VAL A 97 -0.84 4.35 -6.12
N VAL A 98 -1.27 3.89 -4.95
CA VAL A 98 -0.94 2.59 -4.38
C VAL A 98 -2.11 1.66 -4.60
N ASP A 99 -1.92 0.63 -5.41
CA ASP A 99 -2.89 -0.43 -5.60
C ASP A 99 -2.68 -1.48 -4.50
N LEU A 100 -3.75 -1.83 -3.81
CA LEU A 100 -3.71 -2.75 -2.67
C LEU A 100 -4.09 -4.16 -3.09
N LYS A 101 -3.51 -5.16 -2.43
CA LYS A 101 -3.85 -6.58 -2.62
C LYS A 101 -5.12 -6.97 -1.87
N THR A 102 -5.38 -6.33 -0.74
CA THR A 102 -6.49 -6.59 0.16
C THR A 102 -7.02 -5.28 0.75
N GLU A 103 -8.16 -5.35 1.43
CA GLU A 103 -8.63 -4.23 2.25
C GLU A 103 -7.60 -3.93 3.36
N ALA A 104 -7.30 -2.65 3.56
CA ALA A 104 -6.28 -2.18 4.49
C ALA A 104 -6.73 -0.90 5.21
N LYS A 105 -6.01 -0.53 6.27
CA LYS A 105 -6.18 0.71 7.04
C LYS A 105 -4.98 1.63 6.80
N PRO A 106 -4.96 2.37 5.68
CA PRO A 106 -3.85 3.26 5.37
C PRO A 106 -3.86 4.50 6.26
N THR A 107 -2.68 4.92 6.69
CA THR A 107 -2.46 6.14 7.47
C THR A 107 -1.36 6.96 6.82
N VAL A 108 -1.60 8.25 6.61
CA VAL A 108 -0.58 9.17 6.08
C VAL A 108 -0.37 10.30 7.06
N PHE A 109 0.89 10.60 7.37
CA PHE A 109 1.29 11.66 8.30
C PHE A 109 2.67 12.22 7.96
N THR A 110 3.00 13.37 8.54
CA THR A 110 4.32 13.99 8.38
C THR A 110 5.13 13.93 9.66
N LEU A 111 6.45 13.84 9.51
CA LEU A 111 7.40 13.94 10.61
C LEU A 111 8.27 15.18 10.42
N GLN A 112 8.48 15.91 11.52
CA GLN A 112 9.46 16.99 11.58
C GLN A 112 10.90 16.42 11.49
N PRO A 113 11.88 17.26 11.12
CA PRO A 113 13.28 16.84 11.09
C PRO A 113 13.75 16.33 12.45
N ALA A 114 14.50 15.24 12.45
CA ALA A 114 15.07 14.63 13.65
C ALA A 114 16.34 13.85 13.31
N GLY A 115 17.43 14.15 14.01
CA GLY A 115 18.76 13.63 13.65
C GLY A 115 19.15 14.04 12.23
N ASP A 116 19.63 13.09 11.45
CA ASP A 116 20.01 13.33 10.04
C ASP A 116 18.82 13.43 9.08
N TYR A 117 17.64 12.96 9.50
CA TYR A 117 16.44 12.95 8.68
C TYR A 117 15.78 14.32 8.59
N LYS A 118 15.42 14.75 7.38
CA LYS A 118 14.68 15.99 7.12
C LYS A 118 13.17 15.78 7.30
N HIS A 119 12.36 16.64 6.67
CA HIS A 119 10.91 16.49 6.70
C HIS A 119 10.53 15.21 5.98
N ARG A 120 9.63 14.43 6.58
CA ARG A 120 9.18 13.16 5.99
C ARG A 120 7.68 13.13 5.81
N LEU A 121 7.24 12.55 4.70
CA LEU A 121 5.87 12.09 4.48
C LEU A 121 5.88 10.57 4.58
N VAL A 122 5.06 10.03 5.46
CA VAL A 122 4.98 8.60 5.73
C VAL A 122 3.59 8.11 5.37
N LEU A 123 3.51 7.05 4.57
CA LEU A 123 2.30 6.28 4.30
C LEU A 123 2.51 4.87 4.87
N ASP A 124 1.70 4.50 5.84
CA ASP A 124 1.64 3.15 6.37
C ASP A 124 0.37 2.46 5.89
N VAL A 125 0.51 1.22 5.44
CA VAL A 125 -0.59 0.37 5.02
C VAL A 125 -0.69 -0.80 6.00
N TYR A 126 -1.63 -0.69 6.95
CA TYR A 126 -1.90 -1.73 7.94
C TYR A 126 -2.97 -2.71 7.45
N PRO A 127 -2.92 -3.99 7.84
CA PRO A 127 -4.02 -4.92 7.61
C PRO A 127 -5.27 -4.50 8.40
N VAL A 128 -6.45 -4.93 7.93
CA VAL A 128 -7.70 -4.74 8.67
C VAL A 128 -7.73 -5.61 9.94
N ALA A 129 -7.29 -6.86 9.81
CA ALA A 129 -7.18 -7.84 10.89
C ALA A 129 -5.80 -7.79 11.55
N ASP A 130 -5.73 -8.06 12.86
CA ASP A 130 -4.46 -8.15 13.58
C ASP A 130 -3.62 -9.32 13.02
N PRO A 131 -2.37 -9.09 12.58
CA PRO A 131 -1.50 -10.14 12.06
C PRO A 131 -1.40 -11.36 12.98
N LEU A 132 -1.40 -11.16 14.29
CA LEU A 132 -1.30 -12.26 15.25
C LEU A 132 -2.54 -13.15 15.22
N MET A 133 -3.72 -12.55 15.10
CA MET A 133 -4.98 -13.29 15.00
C MET A 133 -5.08 -14.06 13.67
N ALA A 134 -4.55 -13.50 12.58
CA ALA A 134 -4.47 -14.19 11.29
C ALA A 134 -3.55 -15.42 11.36
N MET A 135 -2.37 -15.28 11.99
CA MET A 135 -1.44 -16.40 12.18
C MET A 135 -2.04 -17.53 13.03
N LEU A 136 -2.74 -17.20 14.13
CA LEU A 136 -3.43 -18.20 14.95
C LEU A 136 -4.47 -18.96 14.14
N SER A 137 -5.25 -18.25 13.31
CA SER A 137 -6.25 -18.88 12.44
C SER A 137 -5.63 -19.82 11.41
N ASP A 138 -4.47 -19.47 10.85
CA ASP A 138 -3.75 -20.33 9.91
C ASP A 138 -3.15 -21.58 10.59
N MET A 139 -2.67 -21.45 11.83
CA MET A 139 -2.21 -22.59 12.64
C MET A 139 -3.35 -23.56 12.95
N ASP A 140 -4.50 -23.06 13.39
CA ASP A 140 -5.69 -23.88 13.67
C ASP A 140 -6.14 -24.66 12.42
N LYS A 141 -6.05 -24.02 11.25
CA LYS A 141 -6.39 -24.63 9.95
C LYS A 141 -5.38 -25.70 9.51
N ALA A 142 -4.11 -25.55 9.87
CA ALA A 142 -3.05 -26.52 9.57
C ALA A 142 -3.07 -27.73 10.53
N THR A 143 -3.63 -27.59 11.73
CA THR A 143 -3.81 -28.69 12.70
C THR A 143 -5.17 -29.39 12.66
N ALA A 144 -6.07 -28.98 11.75
CA ALA A 144 -7.33 -29.69 11.56
C ALA A 144 -7.04 -31.16 11.16
N PRO A 145 -7.61 -32.17 11.85
CA PRO A 145 -7.37 -33.56 11.52
C PRO A 145 -7.87 -33.82 10.10
N VAL A 146 -7.02 -34.41 9.27
CA VAL A 146 -7.44 -35.03 8.01
C VAL A 146 -8.45 -36.11 8.39
N ALA A 147 -9.74 -35.80 8.25
CA ALA A 147 -10.79 -36.78 8.45
C ALA A 147 -10.59 -37.90 7.43
N ASP A 148 -10.25 -39.05 7.98
CA ASP A 148 -10.07 -40.37 7.40
C ASP A 148 -10.97 -40.64 6.17
N THR A 149 -10.41 -40.52 4.96
CA THR A 149 -11.00 -41.11 3.77
C THR A 149 -10.64 -42.58 3.73
N ALA A 150 -11.32 -43.40 4.54
CA ALA A 150 -11.25 -44.84 4.45
C ALA A 150 -11.87 -45.33 3.11
N PRO A 151 -11.16 -46.15 2.31
CA PRO A 151 -11.72 -46.74 1.09
C PRO A 151 -12.86 -47.72 1.43
N LYS A 152 -14.04 -47.54 0.83
CA LYS A 152 -15.10 -48.57 0.86
C LYS A 152 -14.65 -49.77 0.05
N GLU A 153 -14.24 -50.82 0.77
CA GLU A 153 -14.03 -52.17 0.25
C GLU A 153 -15.37 -52.77 -0.22
N GLN A 154 -15.59 -52.80 -1.53
CA GLN A 154 -16.66 -53.58 -2.14
C GLN A 154 -16.20 -55.04 -2.24
N LYS A 155 -16.65 -55.85 -1.28
CA LYS A 155 -16.55 -57.32 -1.37
C LYS A 155 -17.28 -57.83 -2.61
N ALA A 156 -16.52 -58.52 -3.45
CA ALA A 156 -17.03 -59.45 -4.43
C ALA A 156 -17.79 -60.59 -3.73
N VAL A 157 -18.95 -60.96 -4.26
CA VAL A 157 -19.55 -62.26 -4.01
C VAL A 157 -20.00 -62.82 -5.35
N ASP A 158 -19.12 -63.67 -5.91
CA ASP A 158 -19.48 -64.65 -6.93
C ASP A 158 -20.36 -65.71 -6.28
N SER A 159 -21.50 -66.01 -6.90
CA SER A 159 -22.13 -67.31 -6.79
C SER A 159 -22.84 -67.61 -8.12
N VAL A 160 -22.16 -68.38 -8.94
CA VAL A 160 -22.69 -69.10 -10.10
C VAL A 160 -23.34 -70.40 -9.58
N VAL A 161 -24.50 -70.79 -10.12
CA VAL A 161 -24.83 -72.12 -10.68
C VAL A 161 -26.23 -72.69 -10.29
N PHE A 162 -27.11 -72.83 -11.31
CA PHE A 162 -28.08 -73.93 -11.68
C PHE A 162 -29.06 -74.49 -10.60
N THR A 163 -30.33 -74.93 -10.78
CA THR A 163 -31.15 -75.48 -11.91
C THR A 163 -32.63 -75.66 -11.45
N GLU A 164 -33.57 -75.82 -12.43
CA GLU A 164 -34.93 -76.46 -12.41
C GLU A 164 -36.05 -75.85 -11.53
N GLU A 165 -37.34 -75.74 -11.90
CA GLU A 165 -38.24 -76.39 -12.90
C GLU A 165 -38.87 -75.43 -13.93
#